data_AF-A0A455UGP9-F1
#
_entry.id   AF-A0A455UGP9-F1
#
_cell.length_a   1.000
_cell.length_b   1.000
_cell.length_c   1.000
_cell.angle_alpha   90.00
_cell.angle_beta   90.00
_cell.angle_gamma   90.00
#
_symmetry.space_group_name_H-M   'P 1'
#
loop_
_entity.id
_entity.type
_entity.pdbx_description
1 polymer ?
#
loop_
_entity_poly.entity_id
_entity_poly.type
_entity_poly.pdbx_seq_one_letter_code
_entity_poly.pdbx_strand_id
1 'polypeptide(L)'
;MNVPRREVGPGTVEKLANYATERSISLFAACHELGLEQVLPTRATERLSRFTHFIDGVRKRMDQGDAIAAIRDMLRDMDYEAWLYQNASAPTVAERRMANVWILIDQLEKSLNRDPEESTDSTDTETDGVEAAISRLVLRDILEQQAEEDDSDRVQLLTMHASKGLEFPHVYLMGLEEDLLPHRNAIEVGTVEEERRLAYVGITRARRTLTLTLARQRKAYGELMDCQPSRFLEELPAEGSGVGRSCR
;
A
#
# COMPACT_ATOMS: atom_id res chain seq x y z
N MET A 1 -14.89 11.47 -6.73
CA MET A 1 -15.78 12.66 -6.66
C MET A 1 -15.83 13.29 -5.26
N ASN A 2 -16.26 12.59 -4.20
CA ASN A 2 -16.49 13.21 -2.88
C ASN A 2 -15.30 13.12 -1.89
N VAL A 3 -14.08 12.99 -2.42
CA VAL A 3 -12.84 12.95 -1.63
C VAL A 3 -11.91 14.05 -2.17
N PRO A 4 -11.59 15.10 -1.40
CA PRO A 4 -12.21 15.54 -0.13
C PRO A 4 -13.72 15.83 -0.24
N ARG A 5 -14.41 15.99 0.91
CA ARG A 5 -15.88 16.18 0.93
C ARG A 5 -16.29 17.44 0.14
N ARG A 6 -17.09 17.25 -0.91
CA ARG A 6 -17.69 18.28 -1.78
C ARG A 6 -19.20 18.39 -1.60
N GLU A 7 -19.73 17.79 -0.54
CA GLU A 7 -21.15 17.78 -0.19
C GLU A 7 -22.05 17.24 -1.33
N VAL A 8 -21.51 16.34 -2.16
CA VAL A 8 -22.29 15.58 -3.14
C VAL A 8 -22.79 14.32 -2.46
N GLY A 9 -24.08 14.29 -2.13
CA GLY A 9 -24.69 13.18 -1.39
C GLY A 9 -24.92 11.94 -2.26
N PRO A 10 -25.06 10.75 -1.67
CA PRO A 10 -25.25 9.49 -2.41
C PRO A 10 -26.48 9.54 -3.33
N GLY A 11 -27.60 10.11 -2.88
CA GLY A 11 -28.80 10.26 -3.71
C GLY A 11 -28.63 11.22 -4.91
N THR A 12 -27.69 12.17 -4.85
CA THR A 12 -27.33 12.98 -6.02
C THR A 12 -26.56 12.15 -7.04
N VAL A 13 -25.63 11.30 -6.57
CA VAL A 13 -24.84 10.42 -7.43
C VAL A 13 -25.73 9.39 -8.12
N GLU A 14 -26.68 8.80 -7.39
CA GLU A 14 -27.62 7.82 -7.93
C GLU A 14 -28.51 8.42 -9.02
N LYS A 15 -29.09 9.60 -8.78
CA LYS A 15 -29.89 10.31 -9.79
C LYS A 15 -29.08 10.70 -11.02
N LEU A 16 -27.84 11.17 -10.83
CA LEU A 16 -26.92 11.45 -11.92
C LEU A 16 -26.58 10.18 -12.73
N ALA A 17 -26.37 9.05 -12.06
CA ALA A 17 -26.09 7.77 -12.70
C ALA A 17 -27.28 7.26 -13.53
N ASN A 18 -28.49 7.38 -13.00
CA ASN A 18 -29.71 7.03 -13.74
C ASN A 18 -29.87 7.91 -14.99
N TYR A 19 -29.69 9.22 -14.85
CA TYR A 19 -29.73 10.15 -15.98
C TYR A 19 -28.68 9.84 -17.05
N ALA A 20 -27.43 9.59 -16.64
CA ALA A 20 -26.35 9.22 -17.54
C ALA A 20 -26.63 7.90 -18.28
N THR A 21 -27.25 6.93 -17.59
CA THR A 21 -27.64 5.62 -18.15
C THR A 21 -28.75 5.77 -19.18
N GLU A 22 -29.80 6.54 -18.89
CA GLU A 22 -30.90 6.82 -19.83
C GLU A 22 -30.39 7.50 -21.12
N ARG A 23 -29.36 8.33 -20.99
CA ARG A 23 -28.73 9.05 -22.10
C ARG A 23 -27.61 8.28 -22.79
N SER A 24 -27.17 7.14 -22.23
CA SER A 24 -26.02 6.37 -22.72
C SER A 24 -24.73 7.21 -22.84
N ILE A 25 -24.50 8.10 -21.87
CA ILE A 25 -23.32 8.97 -21.80
C ILE A 25 -22.55 8.73 -20.50
N SER A 26 -21.30 9.19 -20.43
CA SER A 26 -20.52 9.10 -19.20
C SER A 26 -21.10 10.00 -18.10
N LEU A 27 -20.85 9.64 -16.83
CA LEU A 27 -21.22 10.46 -15.67
C LEU A 27 -20.67 11.89 -15.77
N PHE A 28 -19.47 12.04 -16.34
CA PHE A 28 -18.84 13.35 -16.54
C PHE A 28 -19.58 14.16 -17.61
N ALA A 29 -19.87 13.56 -18.77
CA ALA A 29 -20.63 14.23 -19.84
C ALA A 29 -22.04 14.64 -19.37
N ALA A 30 -22.71 13.76 -18.61
CA ALA A 30 -24.02 14.05 -18.02
C ALA A 30 -24.03 15.30 -17.12
N CYS A 31 -22.92 15.63 -16.46
CA CYS A 31 -22.81 16.83 -15.63
C CYS A 31 -22.84 18.14 -16.44
N HIS A 32 -22.58 18.09 -17.75
CA HIS A 32 -22.60 19.26 -18.64
C HIS A 32 -23.94 19.43 -19.37
N GLU A 33 -24.87 18.49 -19.25
CA GLU A 33 -26.16 18.58 -19.94
C GLU A 33 -27.14 19.49 -19.20
N LEU A 34 -27.78 20.41 -19.95
CA LEU A 34 -28.84 21.28 -19.44
C LEU A 34 -30.05 20.48 -18.87
N GLY A 35 -30.28 19.27 -19.38
CA GLY A 35 -31.37 18.40 -18.91
C GLY A 35 -31.20 17.92 -17.47
N LEU A 36 -29.99 17.98 -16.91
CA LEU A 36 -29.72 17.56 -15.54
C LEU A 36 -30.44 18.43 -14.49
N GLU A 37 -30.70 19.70 -14.82
CA GLU A 37 -31.44 20.64 -13.96
C GLU A 37 -32.91 20.22 -13.73
N GLN A 38 -33.46 19.35 -14.59
CA GLN A 38 -34.81 18.82 -14.44
C GLN A 38 -34.88 17.64 -13.45
N VAL A 39 -33.75 16.96 -13.21
CA VAL A 39 -33.67 15.75 -12.39
C VAL A 39 -33.10 16.03 -10.99
N LEU A 40 -32.18 16.99 -10.91
CA LEU A 40 -31.49 17.35 -9.68
C LEU A 40 -31.90 18.74 -9.16
N PRO A 41 -31.95 18.94 -7.83
CA PRO A 41 -32.13 20.26 -7.25
C PRO A 41 -30.99 21.21 -7.65
N THR A 42 -31.28 22.51 -7.76
CA THR A 42 -30.32 23.56 -8.16
C THR A 42 -29.02 23.54 -7.33
N ARG A 43 -29.12 23.30 -6.02
CA ARG A 43 -27.93 23.20 -5.15
C ARG A 43 -27.00 22.04 -5.51
N ALA A 44 -27.57 20.93 -5.98
CA ALA A 44 -26.81 19.76 -6.40
C ALA A 44 -26.15 19.99 -7.76
N THR A 45 -26.86 20.62 -8.70
CA THR A 45 -26.31 20.96 -10.02
C THR A 45 -25.19 22.00 -9.93
N GLU A 46 -25.34 23.03 -9.09
CA GLU A 46 -24.27 24.01 -8.83
C GLU A 46 -22.99 23.35 -8.29
N ARG A 47 -23.13 22.38 -7.36
CA ARG A 47 -21.97 21.66 -6.80
C ARG A 47 -21.29 20.77 -7.83
N LEU A 48 -22.08 20.08 -8.68
CA LEU A 48 -21.55 19.29 -9.78
C LEU A 48 -20.85 20.17 -10.81
N SER A 49 -21.45 21.30 -11.17
CA SER A 49 -20.88 22.29 -12.09
C SER A 49 -19.56 22.86 -11.59
N ARG A 50 -19.45 23.19 -10.29
CA ARG A 50 -18.18 23.60 -9.67
C ARG A 50 -17.12 22.50 -9.77
N PHE A 51 -17.51 21.24 -9.53
CA PHE A 51 -16.60 20.11 -9.63
C PHE A 51 -16.13 19.89 -11.07
N THR A 52 -17.03 19.89 -12.05
CA THR A 52 -16.64 19.71 -13.46
C THR A 52 -15.80 20.86 -13.97
N HIS A 53 -16.13 22.10 -13.63
CA HIS A 53 -15.33 23.26 -13.99
C HIS A 53 -13.90 23.19 -13.42
N PHE A 54 -13.76 22.69 -12.18
CA PHE A 54 -12.45 22.44 -11.59
C PHE A 54 -11.65 21.40 -12.38
N ILE A 55 -12.28 20.27 -12.74
CA ILE A 55 -11.63 19.21 -13.53
C ILE A 55 -11.26 19.68 -14.94
N ASP A 56 -12.15 20.40 -15.62
CA ASP A 56 -11.89 20.98 -16.93
C ASP A 56 -10.73 21.99 -16.89
N GLY A 57 -10.65 22.77 -15.82
CA GLY A 57 -9.53 23.68 -15.57
C GLY A 57 -8.20 22.93 -15.44
N VAL A 58 -8.18 21.82 -14.71
CA VAL A 58 -6.99 20.96 -14.59
C VAL A 58 -6.61 20.36 -15.95
N ARG A 59 -7.58 19.79 -16.69
CA ARG A 59 -7.35 19.22 -18.03
C ARG A 59 -6.75 20.24 -18.99
N LYS A 60 -7.33 21.45 -19.04
CA LYS A 60 -6.82 22.53 -19.90
C LYS A 60 -5.40 22.94 -19.55
N ARG A 61 -5.01 22.90 -18.27
CA ARG A 61 -3.62 23.17 -17.85
C ARG A 61 -2.67 22.05 -18.26
N MET A 62 -3.13 20.79 -18.23
CA MET A 62 -2.35 19.66 -18.72
C MET A 62 -2.08 19.76 -20.23
N ASP A 63 -3.06 20.21 -21.02
CA ASP A 63 -2.91 20.41 -22.47
C ASP A 63 -1.93 21.56 -22.84
N GLN A 64 -1.56 22.40 -21.87
CA GLN A 64 -0.79 23.64 -22.08
C GLN A 64 0.72 23.53 -21.85
N GLY A 65 1.26 22.36 -21.51
CA GLY A 65 2.71 22.19 -21.39
C GLY A 65 3.24 21.78 -20.00
N ASP A 66 2.37 21.63 -19.00
CA ASP A 66 2.81 21.35 -17.63
C ASP A 66 1.83 20.43 -16.88
N ALA A 67 1.73 19.19 -17.38
CA ALA A 67 0.85 18.18 -16.80
C ALA A 67 1.18 17.86 -15.32
N ILE A 68 2.47 17.82 -14.96
CA ILE A 68 2.89 17.52 -13.58
C ILE A 68 2.55 18.67 -12.65
N ALA A 69 2.83 19.94 -13.01
CA ALA A 69 2.39 21.05 -12.16
C ALA A 69 0.87 21.11 -12.06
N ALA A 70 0.13 20.84 -13.14
CA ALA A 70 -1.33 20.80 -13.09
C ALA A 70 -1.86 19.77 -12.09
N ILE A 71 -1.25 18.58 -12.00
CA ILE A 71 -1.58 17.54 -11.01
C ILE A 71 -1.19 17.96 -9.58
N ARG A 72 0.00 18.56 -9.40
CA ARG A 72 0.45 19.09 -8.10
C ARG A 72 -0.49 20.18 -7.59
N ASP A 73 -0.86 21.11 -8.46
CA ASP A 73 -1.79 22.20 -8.15
C ASP A 73 -3.19 21.68 -7.90
N MET A 74 -3.66 20.68 -8.66
CA MET A 74 -4.94 20.01 -8.38
C MET A 74 -5.00 19.48 -6.94
N LEU A 75 -3.94 18.85 -6.44
CA LEU A 75 -3.89 18.32 -5.07
C LEU A 75 -3.86 19.41 -4.00
N ARG A 76 -3.20 20.54 -4.29
CA ARG A 76 -3.17 21.73 -3.42
C ARG A 76 -4.52 22.44 -3.40
N ASP A 77 -5.10 22.69 -4.57
CA ASP A 77 -6.39 23.37 -4.74
C ASP A 77 -7.53 22.62 -4.04
N MET A 78 -7.47 21.28 -4.01
CA MET A 78 -8.45 20.47 -3.28
C MET A 78 -8.13 20.30 -1.79
N ASP A 79 -7.01 20.82 -1.32
CA ASP A 79 -6.51 20.68 0.06
C ASP A 79 -6.48 19.21 0.53
N TYR A 80 -5.93 18.34 -0.31
CA TYR A 80 -5.90 16.89 -0.03
C TYR A 80 -5.08 16.55 1.22
N GLU A 81 -4.03 17.34 1.48
CA GLU A 81 -3.17 17.17 2.65
C GLU A 81 -3.93 17.43 3.95
N ALA A 82 -4.62 18.57 4.10
CA ALA A 82 -5.42 18.82 5.29
C ALA A 82 -6.54 17.78 5.44
N TRP A 83 -7.14 17.33 4.33
CA TRP A 83 -8.11 16.24 4.37
C TRP A 83 -7.51 14.94 4.92
N LEU A 84 -6.28 14.57 4.53
CA LEU A 84 -5.59 13.41 5.10
C LEU A 84 -5.36 13.56 6.61
N TYR A 85 -4.92 14.73 7.07
CA TYR A 85 -4.73 15.00 8.50
C TYR A 85 -6.04 14.87 9.30
N GLN A 86 -7.17 15.30 8.73
CA GLN A 86 -8.49 15.19 9.38
C GLN A 86 -9.05 13.76 9.40
N ASN A 87 -8.60 12.88 8.49
CA ASN A 87 -9.16 11.53 8.32
C ASN A 87 -8.20 10.39 8.72
N ALA A 88 -6.97 10.72 9.10
CA ALA A 88 -6.01 9.75 9.62
C ALA A 88 -6.17 9.53 11.12
N SER A 89 -5.79 8.33 11.59
CA SER A 89 -5.79 8.01 13.02
C SER A 89 -4.72 8.76 13.82
N ALA A 90 -3.63 9.16 13.16
CA ALA A 90 -2.54 9.93 13.75
C ALA A 90 -1.86 10.81 12.69
N PRO A 91 -1.22 11.93 13.08
CA PRO A 91 -0.49 12.80 12.15
C PRO A 91 0.57 12.06 11.33
N THR A 92 1.31 11.15 11.95
CA THR A 92 2.35 10.33 11.29
C THR A 92 1.79 9.42 10.20
N VAL A 93 0.53 8.97 10.34
CA VAL A 93 -0.14 8.16 9.32
C VAL A 93 -0.56 9.03 8.13
N ALA A 94 -1.01 10.27 8.39
CA ALA A 94 -1.31 11.23 7.33
C ALA A 94 -0.05 11.59 6.53
N GLU A 95 1.06 11.88 7.22
CA GLU A 95 2.36 12.18 6.61
C GLU A 95 2.84 11.02 5.73
N ARG A 96 2.77 9.78 6.23
CA ARG A 96 3.14 8.59 5.45
C ARG A 96 2.26 8.40 4.22
N ARG A 97 0.95 8.62 4.33
CA ARG A 97 0.02 8.55 3.19
C ARG A 97 0.33 9.62 2.16
N MET A 98 0.60 10.85 2.61
CA MET A 98 0.95 11.95 1.72
C MET A 98 2.30 11.71 1.03
N ALA A 99 3.28 11.17 1.75
CA ALA A 99 4.57 10.76 1.18
C ALA A 99 4.39 9.75 0.04
N ASN A 100 3.50 8.76 0.20
CA ASN A 100 3.19 7.81 -0.86
C ASN A 100 2.58 8.49 -2.11
N VAL A 101 1.72 9.50 -1.93
CA VAL A 101 1.16 10.28 -3.03
C VAL A 101 2.26 11.04 -3.78
N TRP A 102 3.20 11.66 -3.06
CA TRP A 102 4.32 12.36 -3.68
C TRP A 102 5.27 11.42 -4.42
N ILE A 103 5.52 10.22 -3.88
CA ILE A 103 6.28 9.18 -4.57
C ILE A 103 5.62 8.82 -5.91
N LEU A 104 4.29 8.65 -5.94
CA LEU A 104 3.58 8.34 -7.18
C LEU A 104 3.74 9.47 -8.22
N ILE A 105 3.67 10.73 -7.80
CA ILE A 105 3.82 11.88 -8.71
C ILE A 105 5.25 11.99 -9.24
N ASP A 106 6.26 11.76 -8.40
CA ASP A 106 7.67 11.71 -8.81
C ASP A 106 7.92 10.56 -9.80
N GLN A 107 7.30 9.39 -9.59
CA GLN A 107 7.36 8.29 -10.54
C GLN A 107 6.69 8.64 -11.88
N LEU A 108 5.58 9.37 -11.86
CA LEU A 108 4.90 9.84 -13.05
C LEU A 108 5.76 10.85 -13.82
N GLU A 109 6.35 11.83 -13.13
CA GLU A 109 7.27 12.82 -13.71
C GLU A 109 8.48 12.13 -14.36
N LYS A 110 9.07 11.14 -13.70
CA LYS A 110 10.16 10.33 -14.28
C LYS A 110 9.73 9.53 -15.51
N SER A 111 8.50 9.01 -15.53
CA SER A 111 7.96 8.26 -16.67
C SER A 111 7.63 9.15 -17.87
N LEU A 112 7.30 10.42 -17.63
CA LEU A 112 7.08 11.44 -18.66
C LEU A 112 8.39 11.98 -19.23
N ASN A 113 9.40 12.20 -18.39
CA ASN A 113 10.70 12.74 -18.80
C ASN A 113 11.65 11.68 -19.39
N ARG A 114 11.23 10.41 -19.45
CA ARG A 114 12.05 9.31 -20.01
C ARG A 114 11.93 9.33 -21.53
N ASP A 115 13.09 9.35 -22.20
CA ASP A 115 13.25 9.66 -23.63
C ASP A 115 12.26 8.96 -24.58
N PRO A 116 11.74 9.70 -25.60
CA PRO A 116 10.86 9.20 -26.65
C PRO A 116 11.66 8.52 -27.76
N GLU A 117 12.44 7.49 -27.47
CA GLU A 117 13.07 6.68 -28.53
C GLU A 117 12.09 5.69 -29.20
N GLU A 118 10.81 5.64 -28.79
CA GLU A 118 9.81 4.71 -29.33
C GLU A 118 8.52 5.35 -29.91
N SER A 119 8.37 6.67 -29.95
CA SER A 119 7.15 7.32 -30.50
C SER A 119 7.42 8.11 -31.77
N THR A 120 7.39 7.40 -32.91
CA THR A 120 7.22 8.00 -34.24
C THR A 120 5.74 8.26 -34.52
N ASP A 121 5.16 9.33 -34.00
CA ASP A 121 4.10 10.07 -34.72
C ASP A 121 3.92 11.50 -34.14
N SER A 122 3.75 12.47 -35.02
CA SER A 122 3.87 13.90 -34.71
C SER A 122 2.51 14.59 -34.42
N THR A 123 1.65 13.95 -33.63
CA THR A 123 0.34 14.50 -33.23
C THR A 123 -0.02 14.35 -31.76
N ASP A 124 0.88 13.82 -30.93
CA ASP A 124 0.56 13.48 -29.55
C ASP A 124 0.50 14.72 -28.65
N THR A 125 -0.65 14.91 -28.01
CA THR A 125 -0.84 15.93 -26.96
C THR A 125 -0.14 15.50 -25.66
N GLU A 126 0.23 16.44 -24.78
CA GLU A 126 0.84 16.07 -23.49
C GLU A 126 -0.06 15.18 -22.62
N THR A 127 -1.38 15.26 -22.80
CA THR A 127 -2.34 14.32 -22.21
C THR A 127 -2.12 12.87 -22.65
N ASP A 128 -1.71 12.65 -23.90
CA ASP A 128 -1.37 11.33 -24.42
C ASP A 128 -0.07 10.82 -23.76
N GLY A 129 0.86 11.73 -23.46
CA GLY A 129 2.05 11.45 -22.66
C GLY A 129 1.72 10.98 -21.24
N VAL A 130 0.77 11.63 -20.56
CA VAL A 130 0.31 11.25 -19.20
C VAL A 130 -0.43 9.92 -19.23
N GLU A 131 -1.31 9.69 -20.20
CA GLU A 131 -2.00 8.42 -20.37
C GLU A 131 -1.03 7.27 -20.62
N ALA A 132 -0.03 7.49 -21.48
CA ALA A 132 1.04 6.52 -21.72
C ALA A 132 1.88 6.27 -20.46
N ALA A 133 2.20 7.31 -19.69
CA ALA A 133 2.96 7.19 -18.44
C ALA A 133 2.19 6.41 -17.36
N ILE A 134 0.88 6.64 -17.23
CA ILE A 134 0.00 5.89 -16.33
C ILE A 134 -0.09 4.43 -16.78
N SER A 135 -0.30 4.19 -18.06
CA SER A 135 -0.39 2.83 -18.62
C SER A 135 0.89 2.03 -18.38
N ARG A 136 2.07 2.66 -18.56
CA ARG A 136 3.37 2.05 -18.22
C ARG A 136 3.50 1.72 -16.73
N LEU A 137 3.06 2.62 -15.84
CA LEU A 137 3.10 2.37 -14.39
C LEU A 137 2.20 1.20 -13.99
N VAL A 138 0.99 1.12 -14.54
CA VAL A 138 0.04 0.02 -14.30
C VAL A 138 0.58 -1.29 -14.84
N LEU A 139 1.14 -1.31 -16.06
CA LEU A 139 1.75 -2.51 -16.64
C LEU A 139 2.95 -2.98 -15.80
N ARG A 140 3.78 -2.06 -15.30
CA ARG A 140 4.89 -2.42 -14.42
C ARG A 140 4.39 -3.05 -13.12
N ASP A 141 3.37 -2.47 -12.50
CA ASP A 141 2.74 -3.01 -11.29
C ASP A 141 2.12 -4.40 -11.54
N ILE A 142 1.44 -4.62 -12.67
CA ILE A 142 0.91 -5.93 -13.07
C ILE A 142 2.04 -6.94 -13.28
N LEU A 143 3.13 -6.56 -13.94
CA LEU A 143 4.29 -7.44 -14.15
C LEU A 143 5.02 -7.75 -12.84
N GLU A 144 5.11 -6.79 -11.92
CA GLU A 144 5.63 -6.99 -10.57
C GLU A 144 4.71 -7.96 -9.79
N GLN A 145 3.39 -7.82 -9.86
CA GLN A 145 2.41 -8.71 -9.23
C GLN A 145 2.38 -10.11 -9.87
N GLN A 146 2.49 -10.23 -11.19
CA GLN A 146 2.59 -11.52 -11.88
C GLN A 146 3.90 -12.25 -11.57
N ALA A 147 4.99 -11.50 -11.42
CA ALA A 147 6.25 -12.04 -10.88
C ALA A 147 6.13 -12.47 -9.40
N GLU A 148 5.16 -11.94 -8.65
CA GLU A 148 4.80 -12.42 -7.31
C GLU A 148 3.91 -13.66 -7.31
N GLU A 149 3.16 -13.95 -8.39
CA GLU A 149 2.30 -15.15 -8.50
C GLU A 149 3.02 -16.41 -8.99
N ASP A 150 4.11 -16.28 -9.76
CA ASP A 150 4.89 -17.42 -10.33
C ASP A 150 5.92 -18.03 -9.34
N ASP A 151 5.65 -17.93 -8.05
CA ASP A 151 6.66 -17.98 -6.99
C ASP A 151 6.91 -19.38 -6.37
N SER A 152 7.51 -20.27 -7.14
CA SER A 152 8.03 -21.56 -6.61
C SER A 152 9.47 -21.52 -6.11
N ASP A 153 10.19 -20.40 -6.27
CA ASP A 153 11.63 -20.29 -5.97
C ASP A 153 12.02 -19.00 -5.20
N ARG A 154 11.34 -18.72 -4.08
CA ARG A 154 11.72 -17.67 -3.13
C ARG A 154 11.72 -18.14 -1.68
N VAL A 155 12.36 -17.34 -0.84
CA VAL A 155 12.36 -17.50 0.62
C VAL A 155 11.05 -16.95 1.18
N GLN A 156 10.29 -17.81 1.86
CA GLN A 156 9.05 -17.41 2.53
C GLN A 156 9.33 -16.87 3.93
N LEU A 157 8.94 -15.61 4.18
CA LEU A 157 9.00 -14.99 5.49
C LEU A 157 7.61 -15.02 6.13
N LEU A 158 7.45 -15.83 7.17
CA LEU A 158 6.17 -16.06 7.84
C LEU A 158 6.30 -15.81 9.34
N THR A 159 5.19 -15.42 9.97
CA THR A 159 5.08 -15.51 11.43
C THR A 159 4.92 -16.98 11.83
N MET A 160 5.31 -17.36 13.07
CA MET A 160 5.14 -18.74 13.53
C MET A 160 3.67 -19.21 13.46
N HIS A 161 2.72 -18.32 13.75
CA HIS A 161 1.29 -18.62 13.63
C HIS A 161 0.87 -18.95 12.18
N ALA A 162 1.36 -18.18 11.21
CA ALA A 162 1.08 -18.40 9.80
C ALA A 162 1.72 -19.67 9.23
N SER A 163 2.74 -20.21 9.90
CA SER A 163 3.40 -21.45 9.48
C SER A 163 2.61 -22.73 9.77
N LYS A 164 1.52 -22.65 10.55
CA LYS A 164 0.75 -23.83 10.97
C LYS A 164 0.19 -24.58 9.76
N GLY A 165 0.50 -25.88 9.67
CA GLY A 165 0.05 -26.74 8.57
C GLY A 165 0.93 -26.67 7.31
N LEU A 166 1.95 -25.80 7.29
CA LEU A 166 2.98 -25.77 6.26
C LEU A 166 4.21 -26.57 6.69
N GLU A 167 5.02 -27.01 5.74
CA GLU A 167 6.30 -27.69 5.99
C GLU A 167 7.31 -27.29 4.92
N PHE A 168 8.56 -27.06 5.34
CA PHE A 168 9.62 -26.56 4.47
C PHE A 168 10.88 -27.42 4.59
N PRO A 169 11.65 -27.61 3.50
CA PRO A 169 12.93 -28.32 3.57
C PRO A 169 13.90 -27.70 4.59
N HIS A 170 14.00 -26.37 4.60
CA HIS A 170 14.92 -25.61 5.44
C HIS A 170 14.16 -24.50 6.15
N VAL A 171 14.31 -24.39 7.48
CA VAL A 171 13.63 -23.37 8.30
C VAL A 171 14.65 -22.60 9.12
N TYR A 172 14.50 -21.28 9.15
CA TYR A 172 15.23 -20.38 10.03
C TYR A 172 14.25 -19.79 11.04
N LEU A 173 14.37 -20.17 12.30
CA LEU A 173 13.60 -19.58 13.40
C LEU A 173 14.44 -18.46 14.00
N MET A 174 13.99 -17.23 13.80
CA MET A 174 14.72 -16.03 14.17
C MET A 174 14.20 -15.41 15.45
N GLY A 175 15.11 -14.94 16.30
CA GLY A 175 14.76 -14.22 17.53
C GLY A 175 14.30 -15.14 18.67
N LEU A 176 15.04 -16.23 18.94
CA LEU A 176 14.84 -17.03 20.15
C LEU A 176 15.43 -16.30 21.36
N GLU A 177 14.74 -15.25 21.76
CA GLU A 177 15.11 -14.32 22.81
C GLU A 177 14.00 -14.30 23.88
N GLU A 178 14.35 -14.11 25.15
CA GLU A 178 13.35 -13.76 26.17
C GLU A 178 12.62 -12.48 25.79
N ASP A 179 11.38 -12.35 26.25
CA ASP A 179 10.42 -11.29 25.89
C ASP A 179 9.96 -11.26 24.42
N LEU A 180 10.63 -11.97 23.51
CA LEU A 180 10.22 -12.15 22.11
C LEU A 180 9.57 -13.51 21.87
N LEU A 181 10.23 -14.59 22.31
CA LEU A 181 9.72 -15.96 22.28
C LEU A 181 10.29 -16.72 23.49
N PRO A 182 9.58 -16.79 24.62
CA PRO A 182 8.18 -16.40 24.81
C PRO A 182 7.96 -14.89 24.80
N HIS A 183 6.85 -14.43 24.22
CA HIS A 183 6.49 -13.02 24.21
C HIS A 183 6.26 -12.49 25.65
N ARG A 184 6.73 -11.28 25.97
CA ARG A 184 6.64 -10.66 27.31
C ARG A 184 5.26 -10.76 27.95
N ASN A 185 4.21 -10.44 27.19
CA ASN A 185 2.84 -10.53 27.69
C ASN A 185 2.45 -11.95 28.17
N ALA A 186 2.93 -13.00 27.49
CA ALA A 186 2.65 -14.38 27.90
C ALA A 186 3.42 -14.75 29.18
N ILE A 187 4.59 -14.16 29.41
CA ILE A 187 5.33 -14.30 30.67
C ILE A 187 4.53 -13.65 31.81
N GLU A 188 4.10 -12.40 31.61
CA GLU A 188 3.36 -11.62 32.63
C GLU A 188 2.01 -12.25 32.99
N VAL A 189 1.27 -12.76 32.01
CA VAL A 189 -0.05 -13.38 32.21
C VAL A 189 0.08 -14.86 32.66
N GLY A 190 1.28 -15.45 32.60
CA GLY A 190 1.51 -16.84 32.96
C GLY A 190 1.04 -17.86 31.91
N THR A 191 0.96 -17.47 30.64
CA THR A 191 0.53 -18.32 29.51
C THR A 191 1.72 -18.79 28.66
N VAL A 192 2.92 -18.90 29.23
CA VAL A 192 4.14 -19.34 28.55
C VAL A 192 3.99 -20.71 27.88
N GLU A 193 3.13 -21.58 28.40
CA GLU A 193 2.84 -22.89 27.78
C GLU A 193 2.23 -22.78 26.36
N GLU A 194 1.51 -21.69 26.05
CA GLU A 194 1.02 -21.47 24.68
C GLU A 194 2.15 -21.06 23.74
N GLU A 195 3.06 -20.19 24.19
CA GLU A 195 4.26 -19.83 23.44
C GLU A 195 5.20 -21.02 23.25
N ARG A 196 5.26 -21.94 24.23
CA ARG A 196 5.99 -23.20 24.13
C ARG A 196 5.41 -24.08 23.02
N ARG A 197 4.08 -24.19 22.95
CA ARG A 197 3.40 -24.90 21.85
C ARG A 197 3.69 -24.24 20.50
N LEU A 198 3.72 -22.91 20.45
CA LEU A 198 4.05 -22.16 19.24
C LEU A 198 5.49 -22.41 18.78
N ALA A 199 6.46 -22.42 19.70
CA ALA A 199 7.85 -22.77 19.41
C ALA A 199 7.97 -24.20 18.87
N TYR A 200 7.27 -25.16 19.48
CA TYR A 200 7.21 -26.55 18.98
C TYR A 200 6.62 -26.63 17.57
N VAL A 201 5.54 -25.89 17.28
CA VAL A 201 4.98 -25.81 15.92
C VAL A 201 6.04 -25.29 14.95
N GLY A 202 6.74 -24.20 15.27
CA GLY A 202 7.81 -23.64 14.45
C GLY A 202 8.94 -24.63 14.17
N ILE A 203 9.43 -25.32 15.20
CA ILE A 203 10.48 -26.35 15.10
C ILE A 203 10.05 -27.49 14.16
N THR A 204 8.81 -27.97 14.30
CA THR A 204 8.29 -29.08 13.50
C THR A 204 7.94 -28.71 12.05
N ARG A 205 8.08 -27.45 11.64
CA ARG A 205 7.92 -27.08 10.21
C ARG A 205 9.11 -27.50 9.36
N ALA A 206 10.27 -27.78 9.98
CA ALA A 206 11.50 -28.12 9.29
C ALA A 206 11.54 -29.62 8.91
N ARG A 207 11.75 -29.93 7.63
CA ARG A 207 11.89 -31.31 7.14
C ARG A 207 13.33 -31.80 7.10
N ARG A 208 14.30 -30.92 6.82
CA ARG A 208 15.73 -31.29 6.69
C ARG A 208 16.62 -30.53 7.66
N THR A 209 16.57 -29.20 7.64
CA THR A 209 17.42 -28.38 8.54
C THR A 209 16.61 -27.32 9.26
N LEU A 210 16.91 -27.16 10.54
CA LEU A 210 16.41 -26.09 11.38
C LEU A 210 17.59 -25.26 11.87
N THR A 211 17.56 -23.97 11.62
CA THR A 211 18.54 -23.01 12.16
C THR A 211 17.82 -22.11 13.15
N LEU A 212 18.36 -22.03 14.37
CA LEU A 212 17.85 -21.17 15.42
C LEU A 212 18.82 -20.01 15.60
N THR A 213 18.31 -18.78 15.66
CA THR A 213 19.15 -17.59 15.85
C THR A 213 18.65 -16.74 17.00
N LEU A 214 19.60 -16.13 17.71
CA LEU A 214 19.37 -15.12 18.74
C LEU A 214 20.28 -13.93 18.47
N ALA A 215 19.81 -12.72 18.73
CA ALA A 215 20.65 -11.54 18.72
C ALA A 215 21.26 -11.31 20.10
N ARG A 216 22.46 -10.71 20.17
CA ARG A 216 23.01 -10.18 21.43
C ARG A 216 22.37 -8.83 21.78
N GLN A 217 22.10 -8.02 20.76
CA GLN A 217 21.46 -6.70 20.88
C GLN A 217 20.48 -6.50 19.73
N ARG A 218 19.34 -5.88 20.02
CA ARG A 218 18.29 -5.58 19.04
C ARG A 218 17.86 -4.12 19.17
N LYS A 219 17.69 -3.45 18.03
CA LYS A 219 17.05 -2.13 18.00
C LYS A 219 15.54 -2.29 17.95
N ALA A 220 14.85 -1.90 19.01
CA ALA A 220 13.38 -1.92 19.11
C ALA A 220 12.89 -0.54 19.56
N TYR A 221 11.84 -0.03 18.92
CA TYR A 221 11.26 1.29 19.23
C TYR A 221 12.26 2.46 19.22
N GLY A 222 13.36 2.34 18.46
CA GLY A 222 14.40 3.37 18.37
C GLY A 222 15.58 3.19 19.33
N GLU A 223 15.46 2.34 20.35
CA GLU A 223 16.49 2.08 21.35
C GLU A 223 17.17 0.73 21.14
N LEU A 224 18.45 0.63 21.53
CA LEU A 224 19.19 -0.63 21.54
C LEU A 224 18.94 -1.34 22.87
N MET A 225 18.48 -2.59 22.81
CA MET A 225 18.19 -3.43 23.96
C MET A 225 19.11 -4.65 23.93
N ASP A 226 19.65 -5.02 25.10
CA ASP A 226 20.36 -6.28 25.28
C ASP A 226 19.35 -7.43 25.30
N CYS A 227 19.60 -8.46 24.49
CA CYS A 227 18.72 -9.61 24.37
C CYS A 227 19.25 -10.77 25.22
N GLN A 228 18.35 -11.41 25.97
CA GLN A 228 18.67 -12.65 26.67
C GLN A 228 18.23 -13.86 25.84
N PRO A 229 18.99 -14.98 25.83
CA PRO A 229 18.56 -16.21 25.16
C PRO A 229 17.21 -16.70 25.69
N SER A 230 16.33 -17.14 24.81
CA SER A 230 15.05 -17.75 25.19
C SER A 230 15.25 -18.98 26.08
N ARG A 231 14.43 -19.12 27.14
CA ARG A 231 14.34 -20.33 27.97
C ARG A 231 14.07 -21.60 27.18
N PHE A 232 13.40 -21.51 26.03
CA PHE A 232 13.11 -22.68 25.19
C PHE A 232 14.38 -23.30 24.58
N LEU A 233 15.50 -22.57 24.53
CA LEU A 233 16.78 -23.12 24.08
C LEU A 233 17.34 -24.17 25.05
N GLU A 234 17.10 -24.01 26.35
CA GLU A 234 17.58 -24.95 27.39
C GLU A 234 16.80 -26.27 27.37
N GLU A 235 15.61 -26.27 26.77
CA GLU A 235 14.73 -27.44 26.66
C GLU A 235 15.06 -28.31 25.46
N LEU A 236 15.92 -27.81 24.55
CA LEU A 236 16.39 -28.58 23.41
C LEU A 236 17.40 -29.63 23.85
N PRO A 237 17.41 -30.82 23.21
CA PRO A 237 18.35 -31.88 23.55
C PRO A 237 19.79 -31.39 23.36
N ALA A 238 20.63 -31.60 24.38
CA ALA A 238 22.02 -31.14 24.40
C ALA A 238 22.91 -31.81 23.33
N GLU A 239 22.48 -32.94 22.76
CA GLU A 239 23.26 -33.70 21.78
C GLU A 239 22.38 -34.12 20.60
N GLY A 240 22.47 -33.36 19.51
CA GLY A 240 21.80 -33.68 18.25
C GLY A 240 22.17 -32.70 17.14
N SER A 241 23.16 -33.07 16.33
CA SER A 241 23.50 -32.53 15.01
C SER A 241 23.96 -31.05 14.91
N GLY A 242 25.28 -30.86 14.86
CA GLY A 242 25.88 -29.79 14.04
C GLY A 242 25.70 -28.35 14.50
N VAL A 243 25.65 -28.08 15.81
CA VAL A 243 25.69 -26.71 16.33
C VAL A 243 27.08 -26.12 16.11
N GLY A 244 27.31 -25.61 14.90
CA GLY A 244 28.35 -24.62 14.66
C GLY A 244 28.02 -23.40 15.50
N ARG A 245 28.61 -23.30 16.69
CA ARG A 245 28.66 -22.06 17.48
C ARG A 245 29.51 -21.04 16.72
N SER A 246 29.00 -20.51 15.62
CA SER A 246 29.57 -19.35 14.94
C SER A 246 28.77 -18.13 15.34
N CYS A 247 29.06 -17.59 16.53
CA CYS A 247 28.84 -16.18 16.77
C CYS A 247 29.88 -15.41 15.95
N ARG A 248 29.45 -14.71 14.91
CA ARG A 248 30.10 -13.50 14.43
C ARG A 248 29.12 -12.36 14.56
#